data_AF-A0A961RJL1-F1
#
_entry.id   AF-A0A961RJL1-F1
#
_cell.length_a   1.000
_cell.length_b   1.000
_cell.length_c   1.000
_cell.angle_alpha   90.00
_cell.angle_beta   90.00
_cell.angle_gamma   90.00
#
_symmetry.space_group_name_H-M   'P 1'
#
loop_
_entity.id
_entity.type
_entity.pdbx_description
1 polymer ?
#
loop_
_entity_poly.entity_id
_entity_poly.type
_entity_poly.pdbx_seq_one_letter_code
_entity_poly.pdbx_strand_id
1 'polypeptide(L)'
;MSETNVTARNTSSWVLFSAFSFVVSAGMMAGGIFFMEASFAAKGFYAMAAIMLVHTSISLTKTLRDKDESERLVNKLDEARTERLLREVGEAHS
;
A
#
# COMPACT_ATOMS: atom_id res chain seq x y z
N MET A 1 -26.59 -5.34 -16.07
CA MET A 1 -25.77 -4.88 -14.93
C MET A 1 -24.34 -4.90 -15.38
N SER A 2 -23.81 -3.78 -15.87
CA SER A 2 -22.43 -3.68 -16.33
C SER A 2 -21.54 -3.42 -15.13
N GLU A 3 -20.88 -4.47 -14.63
CA GLU A 3 -19.80 -4.32 -13.66
C GLU A 3 -18.63 -3.64 -14.36
N THR A 4 -18.61 -2.31 -14.29
CA THR A 4 -17.41 -1.53 -14.60
C THR A 4 -16.37 -1.88 -13.54
N ASN A 5 -15.48 -2.82 -13.89
CA ASN A 5 -14.24 -3.05 -13.16
C ASN A 5 -13.43 -1.75 -13.20
N VAL A 6 -13.61 -0.91 -12.18
CA VAL A 6 -12.71 0.19 -11.89
C VAL A 6 -11.44 -0.44 -11.34
N THR A 7 -10.66 -1.06 -12.22
CA THR A 7 -9.24 -1.20 -11.97
C THR A 7 -8.73 0.22 -11.90
N ALA A 8 -8.52 0.74 -10.70
CA ALA A 8 -7.85 2.00 -10.44
C ALA A 8 -6.40 1.84 -10.90
N ARG A 9 -6.20 1.79 -12.22
CA ARG A 9 -4.90 1.74 -12.85
C ARG A 9 -4.34 3.14 -12.66
N ASN A 10 -3.60 3.34 -11.58
CA ASN A 10 -2.83 4.55 -11.35
C ASN A 10 -2.08 4.84 -12.66
N THR A 11 -2.47 5.92 -13.35
CA THR A 11 -1.83 6.28 -14.62
C THR A 11 -0.35 6.45 -14.34
N SER A 12 0.52 5.97 -15.24
CA SER A 12 1.98 6.00 -15.07
C SER A 12 2.49 7.38 -14.62
N SER A 13 1.86 8.46 -15.09
CA SER A 13 2.12 9.84 -14.68
C SER A 13 1.90 10.11 -13.19
N TRP A 14 0.87 9.55 -12.56
CA TRP A 14 0.59 9.74 -11.13
C TRP A 14 1.63 9.04 -10.24
N VAL A 15 2.07 7.85 -10.65
CA VAL A 15 3.14 7.12 -9.94
C VAL A 15 4.45 7.90 -10.01
N LEU A 16 4.80 8.40 -11.21
CA LEU A 16 5.99 9.22 -11.39
C LEU A 16 5.93 10.53 -10.58
N PHE A 17 4.80 11.23 -10.62
CA PHE A 17 4.59 12.46 -9.84
C PHE A 17 4.71 12.22 -8.33
N SER A 18 4.14 11.13 -7.84
CA SER A 18 4.21 10.75 -6.42
C SER A 18 5.64 10.40 -6.01
N ALA A 19 6.36 9.62 -6.83
CA ALA A 19 7.77 9.29 -6.59
C ALA A 19 8.65 10.55 -6.60
N PHE A 20 8.45 11.45 -7.57
CA PHE A 20 9.15 12.72 -7.65
C PHE A 20 8.89 13.61 -6.42
N SER A 21 7.61 13.76 -6.03
CA SER A 21 7.22 14.55 -4.86
C SER A 21 7.84 14.00 -3.57
N PHE A 22 7.91 12.68 -3.44
CA PHE A 22 8.57 12.02 -2.31
C PHE A 22 10.08 12.32 -2.29
N VAL A 23 10.77 12.23 -3.43
CA VAL A 23 12.21 12.54 -3.53
C VAL A 23 12.48 14.01 -3.18
N VAL A 24 11.67 14.94 -3.70
CA VAL A 24 11.78 16.36 -3.36
C VAL A 24 11.57 16.58 -1.86
N SER A 25 10.53 15.98 -1.27
CA SER A 25 10.25 16.11 0.16
C SER A 25 11.35 15.53 1.04
N ALA A 26 11.88 14.36 0.68
CA ALA A 26 13.00 13.73 1.37
C ALA A 26 14.27 14.59 1.28
N GLY A 27 14.53 15.18 0.11
CA GLY A 27 15.63 16.13 -0.10
C GLY A 27 15.47 17.39 0.75
N MET A 28 14.26 17.96 0.84
CA MET A 28 13.97 19.10 1.71
C MET A 28 14.21 18.77 3.19
N MET A 29 13.80 17.59 3.65
CA MET A 29 14.05 17.13 5.03
C MET A 29 15.56 16.98 5.30
N ALA A 30 16.28 16.30 4.40
CA ALA A 30 17.72 16.13 4.52
C ALA A 30 18.47 17.46 4.51
N GLY A 31 18.08 18.38 3.61
CA GLY A 31 18.58 19.75 3.56
C GLY A 31 18.31 20.50 4.86
N GLY A 32 17.09 20.41 5.41
CA GLY A 32 16.73 21.01 6.70
C GLY A 32 17.61 20.50 7.85
N ILE A 33 17.87 19.19 7.91
CA ILE A 33 18.78 18.60 8.91
C ILE A 33 20.21 19.10 8.72
N PHE A 34 20.66 19.25 7.47
CA PHE A 34 22.00 19.72 7.15
C PHE A 34 22.22 21.19 7.59
N PHE A 35 21.30 22.08 7.20
CA PHE A 35 21.38 23.52 7.48
C PHE A 35 20.99 23.91 8.91
N MET A 36 20.29 23.06 9.65
CA MET A 36 19.94 23.31 11.04
C MET A 36 21.19 23.52 11.92
N GLU A 37 21.18 24.57 12.73
CA GLU A 37 22.23 24.85 13.71
C GLU A 37 21.99 24.01 14.97
N ALA A 38 22.48 22.77 14.96
CA ALA A 38 22.35 21.81 16.03
C ALA A 38 23.62 20.96 16.17
N SER A 39 23.77 20.30 17.32
CA SER A 39 24.89 19.38 17.55
C SER A 39 24.83 18.18 16.59
N PHE A 40 25.99 17.55 16.33
CA PHE A 40 26.06 16.37 15.49
C PHE A 40 25.13 15.24 15.98
N ALA A 41 25.06 15.04 17.30
CA ALA A 41 24.16 14.06 17.90
C ALA A 41 22.69 14.37 17.63
N ALA A 42 22.27 15.63 17.72
CA ALA A 42 20.90 16.04 17.42
C ALA A 42 20.57 15.84 15.93
N LYS A 43 21.48 16.22 15.02
CA LYS A 43 21.31 15.97 13.57
C LYS A 43 21.18 14.47 13.27
N GLY A 44 22.01 13.64 13.91
CA GLY A 44 21.93 12.19 13.81
C GLY A 44 20.58 11.65 14.29
N PHE A 45 20.07 12.13 15.43
CA PHE A 45 18.76 11.74 15.95
C PHE A 45 17.63 12.04 14.95
N TYR A 46 17.59 13.26 14.39
CA TYR A 46 16.59 13.62 13.39
C TYR A 46 16.70 12.80 12.11
N ALA A 47 17.93 12.54 11.64
CA ALA A 47 18.16 11.70 10.46
C ALA A 47 17.66 10.27 10.68
N MET A 48 18.01 9.65 11.82
CA MET A 48 17.53 8.31 12.18
C MET A 48 16.01 8.27 12.29
N ALA A 49 15.41 9.25 12.97
CA ALA A 49 13.96 9.34 13.12
C ALA A 49 13.25 9.45 11.76
N ALA A 50 13.76 10.31 10.87
CA ALA A 50 13.20 10.48 9.52
C ALA A 50 13.27 9.19 8.70
N ILE A 51 14.43 8.53 8.68
CA ILE A 51 14.61 7.27 7.93
C ILE A 51 13.70 6.17 8.48
N MET A 52 13.68 6.00 9.80
CA MET A 52 12.89 4.95 10.44
C MET A 52 11.39 5.18 10.20
N LEU A 53 10.91 6.42 10.34
CA LEU A 53 9.51 6.77 10.11
C LEU A 53 9.08 6.50 8.66
N VAL A 54 9.91 6.88 7.69
CA VAL A 54 9.65 6.61 6.26
C VAL A 54 9.60 5.10 6.00
N HIS A 55 10.59 4.36 6.51
CA HIS A 55 10.65 2.91 6.35
C HIS A 55 9.41 2.22 6.92
N THR A 56 9.02 2.54 8.16
CA THR A 56 7.85 1.92 8.79
C THR A 56 6.54 2.33 8.14
N SER A 57 6.42 3.56 7.64
CA SER A 57 5.23 4.03 6.90
C SER A 57 5.02 3.25 5.60
N ILE A 58 6.11 3.01 4.85
CA ILE A 58 6.06 2.20 3.63
C ILE A 58 5.69 0.75 3.97
N SER A 59 6.35 0.17 4.97
CA SER A 59 6.08 -1.22 5.39
C SER A 59 4.64 -1.39 5.88
N LEU A 60 4.12 -0.45 6.67
CA LEU A 60 2.73 -0.42 7.11
C LEU A 60 1.76 -0.38 5.93
N THR A 61 2.03 0.48 4.94
CA THR A 61 1.20 0.59 3.72
C THR A 61 1.17 -0.74 2.96
N LYS A 62 2.31 -1.44 2.86
CA LYS A 62 2.35 -2.78 2.26
C LYS A 62 1.51 -3.77 3.07
N THR A 63 1.73 -3.87 4.37
CA THR A 63 0.98 -4.79 5.25
C THR A 63 -0.53 -4.58 5.18
N LEU A 64 -0.99 -3.32 5.12
CA LEU A 64 -2.41 -3.02 4.98
C LEU A 64 -2.98 -3.44 3.61
N ARG A 65 -2.22 -3.26 2.53
CA ARG A 65 -2.60 -3.74 1.19
C ARG A 65 -2.62 -5.25 1.11
N ASP A 66 -1.59 -5.90 1.61
CA ASP A 66 -1.49 -7.36 1.63
C ASP A 66 -2.65 -7.97 2.43
N LYS A 67 -3.09 -7.30 3.51
CA LYS A 67 -4.27 -7.67 4.28
C LYS A 67 -5.58 -7.52 3.48
N ASP A 68 -5.80 -6.36 2.85
CA ASP A 68 -7.00 -6.11 2.01
C ASP A 68 -7.06 -7.07 0.81
N GLU A 69 -5.93 -7.36 0.16
CA GLU A 69 -5.86 -8.36 -0.91
C GLU A 69 -6.17 -9.77 -0.41
N SER A 70 -5.64 -10.15 0.75
CA SER A 70 -5.91 -11.46 1.36
C SER A 70 -7.39 -11.65 1.70
N GLU A 71 -8.03 -10.65 2.31
CA GLU A 71 -9.47 -10.70 2.66
C GLU A 71 -10.35 -10.83 1.40
N ARG A 72 -10.02 -10.11 0.33
CA ARG A 72 -10.73 -10.22 -0.96
C ARG A 72 -10.58 -11.59 -1.60
N LEU A 73 -9.41 -12.21 -1.51
CA LEU A 73 -9.17 -13.55 -2.06
C LEU A 73 -9.97 -14.62 -1.30
N VAL A 74 -10.06 -14.51 0.03
CA VAL A 74 -10.87 -15.41 0.86
C VAL A 74 -12.35 -15.33 0.47
N ASN A 75 -12.90 -14.12 0.37
CA ASN A 75 -14.31 -13.95 0.01
C ASN A 75 -14.66 -14.56 -1.36
N LYS A 76 -13.78 -14.40 -2.37
CA LYS A 76 -13.97 -15.01 -3.70
C LYS A 76 -13.90 -16.54 -3.67
N LEU A 77 -13.03 -17.10 -2.82
CA LEU A 77 -12.92 -18.55 -2.63
C LEU A 77 -14.18 -19.12 -1.97
N ASP A 78 -14.71 -18.44 -0.96
CA ASP A 78 -15.93 -18.84 -0.27
C ASP A 78 -17.13 -18.81 -1.23
N GLU A 79 -17.27 -17.74 -2.03
CA GLU A 79 -18.31 -17.63 -3.06
C GLU A 79 -18.23 -18.77 -4.09
N ALA A 80 -17.04 -19.06 -4.62
CA ALA A 80 -16.85 -20.15 -5.57
C ALA A 80 -17.12 -21.54 -4.97
N ARG A 81 -16.84 -21.75 -3.68
CA ARG A 81 -17.21 -23.00 -2.98
C ARG A 81 -18.71 -23.09 -2.78
N THR A 82 -19.35 -22.01 -2.36
CA THR A 82 -20.80 -21.96 -2.19
C THR A 82 -21.52 -22.24 -3.51
N GLU A 83 -21.05 -21.65 -4.62
CA GLU A 83 -21.61 -21.90 -5.96
C GLU A 83 -21.47 -23.37 -6.38
N ARG A 84 -20.30 -23.99 -6.14
CA ARG A 84 -20.08 -25.42 -6.43
C ARG A 84 -21.02 -26.33 -5.64
N LEU A 85 -21.17 -26.08 -4.33
CA LEU A 85 -22.06 -26.87 -3.48
C LEU A 85 -23.52 -26.75 -3.93
N LEU A 86 -23.97 -25.54 -4.27
CA LEU A 86 -25.32 -25.33 -4.78
C LEU A 86 -25.57 -26.08 -6.09
N ARG A 87 -24.57 -26.09 -6.98
CA ARG A 87 -24.64 -26.82 -8.25
C ARG A 87 -24.70 -28.33 -8.05
N GLU A 88 -23.83 -28.90 -7.21
CA GLU A 88 -23.81 -30.33 -6.91
C GLU A 88 -25.12 -30.81 -6.28
N VAL A 89 -25.68 -30.04 -5.35
CA VAL A 89 -26.99 -30.34 -4.73
C VAL A 89 -28.13 -30.25 -5.76
N GLY A 90 -28.08 -29.26 -6.66
CA GLY A 90 -29.04 -29.13 -7.75
C GLY A 90 -29.01 -30.29 -8.75
N GLU A 91 -27.81 -30.74 -9.14
CA GLU A 91 -27.61 -31.88 -10.05
C GLU A 91 -28.02 -33.22 -9.39
N ALA A 92 -27.83 -33.39 -8.08
CA ALA A 92 -28.22 -34.60 -7.36
C ALA A 92 -29.75 -34.74 -7.18
N HIS A 93 -30.51 -33.67 -7.37
CA HIS A 93 -31.96 -33.65 -7.17
C HIS A 93 -32.79 -33.65 -8.47
N SER A 94 -32.13 -33.73 -9.62
CA SER A 94 -32.73 -33.89 -10.97
C SER A 94 -32.48 -35.28 -11.54
#